data_AF-A0A938P4N6-F1
#
_entry.id   AF-A0A938P4N6-F1
#
_cell.length_a   1.000
_cell.length_b   1.000
_cell.length_c   1.000
_cell.angle_alpha   90.00
_cell.angle_beta   90.00
_cell.angle_gamma   90.00
#
_symmetry.space_group_name_H-M   'P 1'
#
loop_
_entity.id
_entity.type
_entity.pdbx_description
1 polymer ?
#
loop_
_entity_poly.entity_id
_entity_poly.type
_entity_poly.pdbx_seq_one_letter_code
_entity_poly.pdbx_strand_id
1 'polypeptide(L)'
;GIIVIDFIDLEDEKNRKKIYDEMKKELRKDRAKMTVLPLTEFGLMQITRQRIRQNVQLSLSDTCPTCGGTGLVQSKTTTLNQIERWIRRFKSESREFRLELRVNPNVASFLSHGAISRLTKIMFKFFVKIKLVPDAALPMDEFRFFSVKQKKDITDQFDL
;
A
#
# COMPACT_ATOMS: atom_id res chain seq x y z
N GLY A 1 2.70 3.39 -26.91
CA GLY A 1 2.85 3.38 -25.45
C GLY A 1 4.02 4.26 -25.11
N ILE A 2 3.94 4.96 -23.98
CA ILE A 2 5.01 5.83 -23.50
C ILE A 2 5.87 5.03 -22.52
N ILE A 3 7.18 5.17 -22.64
CA ILE A 3 8.19 4.64 -21.74
C ILE A 3 9.02 5.84 -21.28
N VAL A 4 9.25 5.93 -19.97
CA VAL A 4 10.12 6.94 -19.38
C VAL A 4 11.27 6.20 -18.71
N ILE A 5 12.50 6.59 -19.03
CA ILE A 5 13.72 6.04 -18.45
C ILE A 5 14.40 7.16 -17.66
N ASP A 6 14.69 6.89 -16.40
CA ASP A 6 15.44 7.78 -15.52
C ASP A 6 16.92 7.38 -15.57
N PHE A 7 17.75 8.20 -16.22
CA PHE A 7 19.19 7.98 -16.28
C PHE A 7 19.88 8.63 -15.09
N ILE A 8 21.03 8.08 -14.69
CA ILE A 8 21.91 8.70 -13.69
C ILE A 8 22.26 10.13 -14.13
N ASP A 9 22.37 11.04 -13.16
CA ASP A 9 22.71 12.44 -13.39
C ASP A 9 24.02 12.60 -14.17
N LEU A 10 23.98 13.47 -15.18
CA LEU A 10 25.11 13.78 -16.07
C LEU A 10 25.25 15.28 -16.20
N GLU A 11 26.35 15.82 -15.68
CA GLU A 11 26.65 17.26 -15.77
C GLU A 11 27.01 17.66 -17.21
N ASP A 12 27.84 16.87 -17.90
CA ASP A 12 28.31 17.15 -19.25
C ASP A 12 27.26 16.80 -20.33
N GLU A 13 26.88 17.79 -21.14
CA GLU A 13 25.97 17.64 -22.28
C GLU A 13 26.46 16.63 -23.32
N LYS A 14 27.78 16.50 -23.50
CA LYS A 14 28.37 15.51 -24.42
C LYS A 14 28.00 14.09 -24.00
N ASN A 15 27.92 13.82 -22.70
CA ASN A 15 27.54 12.50 -22.20
C ASN A 15 26.05 12.24 -22.38
N ARG A 16 25.19 13.25 -22.15
CA ARG A 16 23.74 13.15 -22.46
C ARG A 16 23.51 12.84 -23.94
N LYS A 17 24.26 13.49 -24.83
CA LYS A 17 24.19 13.24 -26.28
C LYS A 17 24.64 11.82 -26.65
N LYS A 18 25.73 11.32 -26.07
CA LYS A 18 26.19 9.93 -26.29
C LYS A 18 25.11 8.91 -25.92
N ILE A 19 24.43 9.09 -24.78
CA ILE A 19 23.34 8.20 -24.37
C ILE A 19 22.19 8.25 -25.37
N TYR A 20 21.76 9.45 -25.77
CA TYR A 20 20.70 9.60 -26.76
C TYR A 20 21.04 8.93 -28.10
N ASP A 21 22.26 9.12 -28.61
CA ASP A 21 22.70 8.54 -29.88
C ASP A 21 22.80 7.01 -29.80
N GLU A 22 23.35 6.45 -28.73
CA GLU A 22 23.43 5.00 -28.53
C GLU A 22 22.04 4.37 -28.36
N MET A 23 21.15 5.00 -27.57
CA MET A 23 19.76 4.57 -27.43
C MET A 23 19.06 4.54 -28.78
N LYS A 24 19.19 5.61 -29.58
CA LYS A 24 18.60 5.68 -30.92
C LYS A 24 19.16 4.61 -31.85
N LYS A 25 20.44 4.28 -31.75
CA LYS A 25 21.09 3.23 -32.56
C LYS A 25 20.57 1.84 -32.19
N GLU A 26 20.50 1.51 -30.91
CA GLU A 26 20.03 0.19 -30.46
C GLU A 26 18.54 0.00 -30.74
N LEU A 27 17.75 1.03 -30.52
CA LEU A 27 16.31 0.99 -30.72
C LEU A 27 15.88 0.90 -32.19
N ARG A 28 16.72 1.30 -33.15
CA ARG A 28 16.45 1.11 -34.59
C ARG A 28 16.34 -0.36 -35.00
N LYS A 29 16.87 -1.30 -34.21
CA LYS A 29 16.82 -2.74 -34.50
C LYS A 29 15.43 -3.33 -34.25
N ASP A 30 14.57 -2.63 -33.50
CA ASP A 30 13.22 -3.08 -33.20
C ASP A 30 12.28 -2.79 -34.39
N ARG A 31 11.38 -3.73 -34.66
CA ARG A 31 10.41 -3.67 -35.76
C ARG A 31 9.29 -2.66 -35.50
N ALA A 32 9.07 -2.27 -34.24
CA ALA A 32 8.02 -1.31 -33.90
C ALA A 32 8.43 0.13 -34.21
N LYS A 33 7.51 0.91 -34.80
CA LYS A 33 7.72 2.36 -34.95
C LYS A 33 7.91 2.99 -33.58
N MET A 34 8.93 3.83 -33.47
CA MET A 34 9.19 4.53 -32.22
C MET A 34 9.83 5.89 -32.42
N THR A 35 9.68 6.71 -31.39
CA THR A 35 10.24 8.06 -31.30
C THR A 35 10.96 8.17 -29.97
N VAL A 36 12.23 8.58 -30.02
CA VAL A 36 13.07 8.82 -28.84
C VAL A 36 13.32 10.32 -28.76
N LEU A 37 13.03 10.92 -27.61
CA LEU A 37 13.36 12.32 -27.34
C LEU A 37 14.73 12.41 -26.61
N PRO A 38 15.47 13.52 -26.75
CA PRO A 38 16.66 13.78 -25.94
C PRO A 38 16.37 13.74 -24.44
N LEU A 39 17.41 13.56 -23.62
CA LEU A 39 17.28 13.64 -22.16
C LEU A 39 16.83 15.04 -21.75
N THR A 40 15.91 15.11 -20.80
CA THR A 40 15.53 16.35 -20.10
C THR A 40 16.65 16.81 -19.16
N GLU A 41 16.52 18.03 -18.64
CA GLU A 41 17.42 18.55 -17.60
C GLU A 41 17.42 17.70 -16.31
N PHE A 42 16.35 16.95 -16.07
CA PHE A 42 16.20 16.02 -14.94
C PHE A 42 16.69 14.59 -15.25
N GLY A 43 17.45 14.38 -16.34
CA GLY A 43 17.95 13.04 -16.69
C GLY A 43 16.93 12.08 -17.29
N LEU A 44 15.67 12.49 -17.42
CA LEU A 44 14.61 11.63 -17.98
C LEU A 44 14.65 11.57 -19.50
N MET A 45 14.56 10.35 -20.06
CA MET A 45 14.37 10.11 -21.50
C MET A 45 12.97 9.57 -21.76
N GLN A 46 12.24 10.20 -22.69
CA GLN A 46 10.93 9.75 -23.12
C GLN A 46 11.00 9.01 -24.46
N ILE A 47 10.38 7.84 -24.51
CA ILE A 47 10.26 7.00 -25.71
C ILE A 47 8.80 6.67 -25.96
N THR A 48 8.34 6.91 -27.19
CA THR A 48 7.03 6.43 -27.65
C THR A 48 7.22 5.24 -28.56
N ARG A 49 6.66 4.07 -28.23
CA ARG A 49 6.74 2.83 -29.02
C ARG A 49 5.36 2.36 -29.46
N GLN A 50 5.17 2.05 -30.74
CA GLN A 50 3.93 1.49 -31.27
C GLN A 50 3.62 0.12 -30.63
N ARG A 51 2.36 -0.10 -30.22
CA ARG A 51 1.90 -1.40 -29.71
C ARG A 51 1.46 -2.26 -30.91
N ILE A 52 2.26 -3.25 -31.28
CA ILE A 52 1.97 -4.15 -32.42
C ILE A 52 1.22 -5.42 -31.98
N ARG A 53 1.33 -5.83 -30.72
CA ARG A 53 0.58 -6.95 -30.12
C ARG A 53 0.04 -6.55 -28.75
N GLN A 54 -1.06 -7.15 -28.32
CA GLN A 54 -1.49 -7.07 -26.92
C GLN A 54 -0.40 -7.64 -26.02
N ASN A 55 -0.20 -7.01 -24.86
CA ASN A 55 0.85 -7.40 -23.92
C ASN A 55 0.50 -8.79 -23.36
N VAL A 56 1.25 -9.83 -23.74
CA VAL A 56 0.98 -11.23 -23.36
C VAL A 56 0.86 -11.40 -21.84
N GLN A 57 1.59 -10.58 -21.09
CA GLN A 57 1.54 -10.57 -19.64
C GLN A 57 0.19 -10.10 -19.10
N LEU A 58 -0.48 -9.15 -19.76
CA LEU A 58 -1.79 -8.66 -19.32
C LEU A 58 -2.90 -9.69 -19.57
N SER A 59 -2.74 -10.59 -20.55
CA SER A 59 -3.70 -11.67 -20.80
C SER A 59 -3.52 -12.88 -19.88
N LEU A 60 -2.40 -12.96 -19.15
CA LEU A 60 -2.04 -14.10 -18.31
C LEU A 60 -1.92 -13.72 -16.83
N SER A 61 -2.40 -12.56 -16.43
CA SER A 61 -2.23 -12.06 -15.06
C SER A 61 -3.49 -11.39 -14.56
N ASP A 62 -3.86 -11.72 -13.33
CA ASP A 62 -4.92 -11.06 -12.58
C ASP A 62 -4.34 -9.99 -11.65
N THR A 63 -5.19 -9.04 -11.26
CA THR A 63 -4.79 -8.00 -10.30
C THR A 63 -4.63 -8.62 -8.90
N CYS A 64 -3.52 -8.31 -8.22
CA CYS A 64 -3.29 -8.82 -6.87
C CYS A 64 -4.38 -8.33 -5.90
N PRO A 65 -5.13 -9.23 -5.22
CA PRO A 65 -6.22 -8.85 -4.32
C PRO A 65 -5.74 -8.16 -3.04
N THR A 66 -4.46 -8.33 -2.65
CA THR A 66 -3.91 -7.74 -1.42
C THR A 66 -3.43 -6.31 -1.61
N CYS A 67 -2.82 -5.98 -2.74
CA CYS A 67 -2.23 -4.66 -2.98
C CYS A 67 -2.91 -3.87 -4.11
N GLY A 68 -3.89 -4.46 -4.80
CA GLY A 68 -4.57 -3.83 -5.93
C GLY A 68 -3.63 -3.49 -7.09
N GLY A 69 -2.47 -4.17 -7.19
CA GLY A 69 -1.43 -3.87 -8.18
C GLY A 69 -0.43 -2.78 -7.79
N THR A 70 -0.52 -2.21 -6.59
CA THR A 70 0.44 -1.19 -6.11
C THR A 70 1.82 -1.76 -5.73
N GLY A 71 1.89 -3.07 -5.46
CA GLY A 71 3.10 -3.71 -4.93
C GLY A 71 3.41 -3.35 -3.47
N LEU A 72 2.54 -2.58 -2.81
CA LEU A 72 2.69 -2.14 -1.42
C LEU A 72 1.51 -2.64 -0.58
N VAL A 73 1.77 -3.03 0.66
CA VAL A 73 0.74 -3.40 1.64
C VAL A 73 0.87 -2.52 2.88
N GLN A 74 -0.26 -2.21 3.53
CA GLN A 74 -0.22 -1.36 4.72
C GLN A 74 0.62 -2.02 5.83
N SER A 75 1.44 -1.20 6.50
CA SER A 75 2.26 -1.69 7.60
C SER A 75 1.40 -1.96 8.84
N LYS A 76 1.80 -2.93 9.68
CA LYS A 76 1.11 -3.24 10.94
C LYS A 76 1.00 -2.02 11.88
N THR A 77 1.97 -1.11 11.81
CA THR A 77 1.95 0.16 12.56
C THR A 77 0.85 1.09 12.05
N THR A 78 0.56 1.08 10.75
CA THR A 78 -0.56 1.85 10.17
C THR A 78 -1.90 1.33 10.68
N THR A 79 -2.10 0.01 10.65
CA THR A 79 -3.30 -0.65 11.22
C THR A 79 -3.46 -0.33 12.72
N LEU A 80 -2.37 -0.37 13.50
CA LEU A 80 -2.39 0.02 14.91
C LEU A 80 -2.86 1.46 15.11
N ASN A 81 -2.39 2.39 14.28
CA ASN A 81 -2.78 3.80 14.35
C ASN A 81 -4.26 4.00 13.98
N GLN A 82 -4.78 3.25 13.00
CA GLN A 82 -6.21 3.27 12.64
C GLN A 82 -7.07 2.74 13.79
N ILE A 83 -6.68 1.61 14.40
CA ILE A 83 -7.32 1.05 15.59
C ILE A 83 -7.36 2.09 16.73
N GLU A 84 -6.25 2.78 17.00
CA GLU A 84 -6.20 3.81 18.04
C GLU A 84 -7.14 5.01 17.73
N ARG A 85 -7.17 5.45 16.46
CA ARG A 85 -8.06 6.54 16.00
C ARG A 85 -9.53 6.14 16.15
N TRP A 86 -9.87 4.92 15.78
CA TRP A 86 -11.21 4.37 15.92
C TRP A 86 -11.64 4.35 17.39
N ILE A 87 -10.78 3.83 18.29
CA ILE A 87 -11.07 3.77 19.74
C ILE A 87 -11.28 5.16 20.33
N ARG A 88 -10.49 6.15 19.89
CA ARG A 88 -10.63 7.53 20.33
C ARG A 88 -12.02 8.09 20.02
N ARG A 89 -12.56 7.82 18.83
CA ARG A 89 -13.90 8.25 18.40
C ARG A 89 -15.01 7.50 19.11
N PHE A 90 -14.88 6.19 19.17
CA PHE A 90 -15.77 5.35 19.96
C PHE A 90 -15.90 5.89 21.39
N LYS A 91 -14.81 6.35 22.00
CA LYS A 91 -14.84 6.88 23.36
C LYS A 91 -15.51 8.27 23.47
N SER A 92 -15.47 9.10 22.43
CA SER A 92 -16.16 10.39 22.44
C SER A 92 -17.67 10.27 22.28
N GLU A 93 -18.15 9.22 21.60
CA GLU A 93 -19.55 9.09 21.21
C GLU A 93 -20.29 7.98 21.97
N SER A 94 -19.57 7.00 22.52
CA SER A 94 -20.14 5.86 23.25
C SER A 94 -19.71 5.82 24.70
N ARG A 95 -20.65 5.41 25.57
CA ARG A 95 -20.39 5.09 26.99
C ARG A 95 -19.97 3.63 27.19
N GLU A 96 -20.00 2.80 26.15
CA GLU A 96 -19.54 1.42 26.24
C GLU A 96 -18.01 1.38 26.43
N PHE A 97 -17.53 0.36 27.13
CA PHE A 97 -16.11 0.20 27.44
C PHE A 97 -15.62 -1.23 27.19
N ARG A 98 -16.47 -2.15 26.72
CA ARG A 98 -16.10 -3.55 26.42
C ARG A 98 -16.31 -3.83 24.95
N LEU A 99 -15.23 -4.17 24.26
CA LEU A 99 -15.22 -4.41 22.82
C LEU A 99 -14.52 -5.72 22.52
N GLU A 100 -14.89 -6.34 21.40
CA GLU A 100 -14.13 -7.40 20.77
C GLU A 100 -13.50 -6.86 19.48
N LEU A 101 -12.18 -7.01 19.35
CA LEU A 101 -11.40 -6.60 18.19
C LEU A 101 -10.99 -7.85 17.41
N ARG A 102 -11.46 -7.96 16.17
CA ARG A 102 -11.04 -8.99 15.22
C ARG A 102 -10.04 -8.45 14.22
N VAL A 103 -8.93 -9.16 14.03
CA VAL A 103 -7.85 -8.80 13.11
C VAL A 103 -7.16 -10.05 12.58
N ASN A 104 -6.42 -9.93 11.49
CA ASN A 104 -5.58 -11.01 10.99
C ASN A 104 -4.61 -11.55 12.08
N PRO A 105 -4.34 -12.87 12.16
CA PRO A 105 -3.45 -13.45 13.17
C PRO A 105 -2.06 -12.79 13.27
N ASN A 106 -1.50 -12.36 12.13
CA ASN A 106 -0.20 -11.68 12.08
C ASN A 106 -0.23 -10.27 12.69
N VAL A 107 -1.39 -9.61 12.65
CA VAL A 107 -1.65 -8.33 13.31
C VAL A 107 -1.94 -8.58 14.79
N ALA A 108 -2.74 -9.60 15.12
CA ALA A 108 -3.01 -9.98 16.52
C ALA A 108 -1.72 -10.22 17.30
N SER A 109 -0.81 -11.04 16.75
CA SER A 109 0.51 -11.31 17.33
C SER A 109 1.33 -10.03 17.53
N PHE A 110 1.28 -9.10 16.56
CA PHE A 110 1.95 -7.80 16.67
C PHE A 110 1.35 -6.90 17.77
N LEU A 111 0.02 -6.89 17.90
CA LEU A 111 -0.69 -6.13 18.93
C LEU A 111 -0.42 -6.66 20.34
N SER A 112 -0.31 -7.99 20.48
CA SER A 112 -0.06 -8.67 21.75
C SER A 112 1.43 -8.76 22.15
N HIS A 113 2.35 -8.33 21.30
CA HIS A 113 3.79 -8.50 21.53
C HIS A 113 4.34 -7.61 22.66
N GLY A 114 5.23 -8.18 23.49
CA GLY A 114 5.94 -7.50 24.59
C GLY A 114 5.30 -7.70 25.97
N ALA A 115 6.05 -7.38 27.04
CA ALA A 115 5.59 -7.56 28.42
C ALA A 115 4.33 -6.75 28.75
N ILE A 116 4.22 -5.53 28.19
CA ILE A 116 2.99 -4.76 28.13
C ILE A 116 2.65 -4.60 26.65
N SER A 117 1.61 -5.31 26.22
CA SER A 117 1.22 -5.31 24.82
C SER A 117 0.85 -3.92 24.31
N ARG A 118 1.01 -3.69 23.01
CA ARG A 118 0.63 -2.41 22.36
C ARG A 118 -0.86 -2.13 22.56
N LEU A 119 -1.68 -3.17 22.47
CA LEU A 119 -3.11 -3.08 22.71
C LEU A 119 -3.43 -2.73 24.18
N THR A 120 -2.70 -3.31 25.13
CA THR A 120 -2.84 -3.00 26.56
C THR A 120 -2.55 -1.53 26.85
N LYS A 121 -1.54 -0.93 26.21
CA LYS A 121 -1.26 0.51 26.36
C LYS A 121 -2.44 1.37 25.87
N ILE A 122 -3.04 1.01 24.74
CA ILE A 122 -4.23 1.68 24.20
C ILE A 122 -5.44 1.49 25.12
N MET A 123 -5.66 0.27 25.63
CA MET A 123 -6.73 -0.03 26.58
C MET A 123 -6.66 0.85 27.83
N PHE A 124 -5.47 1.01 28.42
CA PHE A 124 -5.27 1.90 29.56
C PHE A 124 -5.45 3.37 29.20
N LYS A 125 -4.92 3.82 28.06
CA LYS A 125 -5.01 5.20 27.59
C LYS A 125 -6.46 5.69 27.42
N PHE A 126 -7.35 4.84 26.88
CA PHE A 126 -8.75 5.20 26.61
C PHE A 126 -9.75 4.61 27.62
N PHE A 127 -9.27 3.90 28.63
CA PHE A 127 -10.09 3.21 29.63
C PHE A 127 -11.15 2.32 28.98
N VAL A 128 -10.69 1.41 28.10
CA VAL A 128 -11.51 0.42 27.39
C VAL A 128 -10.92 -0.98 27.56
N LYS A 129 -11.78 -1.98 27.66
CA LYS A 129 -11.43 -3.40 27.71
C LYS A 129 -11.68 -4.03 26.36
N ILE A 130 -10.61 -4.41 25.67
CA ILE A 130 -10.66 -5.03 24.35
C ILE A 130 -10.31 -6.51 24.47
N LYS A 131 -11.18 -7.37 23.94
CA LYS A 131 -10.90 -8.79 23.71
C LYS A 131 -10.37 -8.95 22.29
N LEU A 132 -9.11 -9.33 22.15
CA LEU A 132 -8.48 -9.58 20.86
C LEU A 132 -8.84 -10.98 20.36
N VAL A 133 -9.35 -11.09 19.12
CA VAL A 133 -9.72 -12.34 18.47
C VAL A 133 -9.04 -12.41 17.10
N PRO A 134 -8.13 -13.38 16.88
CA PRO A 134 -7.52 -13.56 15.56
C PRO A 134 -8.55 -14.15 14.58
N ASP A 135 -8.62 -13.58 13.37
CA ASP A 135 -9.49 -14.02 12.29
C ASP A 135 -8.69 -14.10 10.99
N ALA A 136 -8.46 -15.32 10.49
CA ALA A 136 -7.66 -15.57 9.29
C ALA A 136 -8.38 -15.17 7.99
N ALA A 137 -9.70 -14.95 8.03
CA ALA A 137 -10.45 -14.47 6.88
C ALA A 137 -10.26 -12.95 6.65
N LEU A 138 -9.81 -12.21 7.68
CA LEU A 138 -9.57 -10.78 7.56
C LEU A 138 -8.21 -10.48 6.91
N PRO A 139 -8.16 -9.54 5.95
CA PRO A 139 -6.93 -8.96 5.44
C PRO A 139 -6.07 -8.33 6.54
N MET A 140 -4.78 -8.10 6.23
CA MET A 140 -3.82 -7.52 7.18
C MET A 140 -4.06 -6.05 7.50
N ASP A 141 -4.74 -5.35 6.59
CA ASP A 141 -5.08 -3.94 6.64
C ASP A 141 -6.51 -3.68 7.16
N GLU A 142 -7.28 -4.74 7.40
CA GLU A 142 -8.63 -4.64 7.96
C GLU A 142 -8.69 -5.02 9.44
N PHE A 143 -9.62 -4.40 10.15
CA PHE A 143 -9.99 -4.76 11.51
C PHE A 143 -11.50 -4.62 11.69
N ARG A 144 -12.07 -5.36 12.63
CA ARG A 144 -13.49 -5.28 12.96
C ARG A 144 -13.68 -5.13 14.47
N PHE A 145 -14.54 -4.20 14.87
CA PHE A 145 -14.95 -3.99 16.25
C PHE A 145 -16.38 -4.46 16.48
N PHE A 146 -16.56 -5.32 17.47
CA PHE A 146 -17.86 -5.81 17.90
C PHE A 146 -18.21 -5.27 19.29
N SER A 147 -19.41 -4.72 19.43
CA SER A 147 -19.98 -4.36 20.73
C SER A 147 -20.35 -5.63 21.49
N VAL A 148 -19.83 -5.79 22.71
CA VAL A 148 -20.18 -6.94 23.57
C VAL A 148 -21.61 -6.80 24.07
N LYS A 149 -22.09 -5.56 24.30
CA LYS A 149 -23.46 -5.29 24.75
C LYS A 149 -24.49 -5.58 23.65
N GLN A 150 -24.21 -5.15 22.41
CA GLN A 150 -25.15 -5.27 21.29
C GLN A 150 -24.95 -6.54 20.45
N LYS A 151 -23.82 -7.24 20.63
CA LYS A 151 -23.40 -8.39 19.80
C LYS A 151 -23.43 -8.08 18.29
N LYS A 152 -23.10 -6.85 17.93
CA LYS A 152 -23.13 -6.34 16.55
C LYS A 152 -21.76 -5.79 16.18
N ASP A 153 -21.43 -5.92 14.90
CA ASP A 153 -20.33 -5.17 14.28
C ASP A 153 -20.68 -3.66 14.32
N ILE A 154 -19.79 -2.89 14.92
CA ILE A 154 -19.90 -1.43 15.06
C ILE A 154 -18.73 -0.71 14.38
N THR A 155 -17.92 -1.41 13.58
CA THR A 155 -16.73 -0.86 12.91
C THR A 155 -17.09 0.39 12.13
N ASP A 156 -18.08 0.31 11.25
CA ASP A 156 -18.47 1.40 10.36
C ASP A 156 -19.15 2.58 11.09
N GLN A 157 -19.55 2.42 12.35
CA GLN A 157 -20.20 3.49 13.12
C GLN A 157 -19.24 4.59 13.55
N PHE A 158 -17.95 4.24 13.71
CA PHE A 158 -16.91 5.16 14.16
C PHE A 158 -15.73 5.23 13.19
N ASP A 159 -15.89 4.61 12.02
CA ASP A 159 -14.93 4.71 10.92
C ASP A 159 -14.96 6.11 10.30
N LEU A 160 -13.89 6.47 9.58
CA LEU A 160 -13.75 7.76 8.90
C LEU A 160 -14.51 7.82 7.59
#